data_AF-A0A841WF12-F1
#
_entry.id   AF-A0A841WF12-F1
#
_cell.length_a   1.000
_cell.length_b   1.000
_cell.length_c   1.000
_cell.angle_alpha   90.00
_cell.angle_beta   90.00
_cell.angle_gamma   90.00
#
_symmetry.space_group_name_H-M   'P 1'
#
loop_
_entity.id
_entity.type
_entity.pdbx_description
1 polymer ?
#
loop_
_entity_poly.entity_id
_entity_poly.type
_entity_poly.pdbx_seq_one_letter_code
_entity_poly.pdbx_strand_id
1 'polypeptide(L)'
;MTLERKIAAAFSMSDDAWLRHANPWSGWTRFITVLPLLIFAAWSRVWFGWWSLIPVTIAIVWIWLNPRIFPKPQSTDHWISRGVLGERVWLNRDRIPVPHHHHHVPNILNGISAFGGILVIWGLIELNSWITLLGYTLVTLGKLWFIDRMVWLYNDMKDVNQEYQSWLY
;
A
#
# COMPACT_ATOMS: atom_id res chain seq x y z
N MET A 1 -19.68 -9.57 -1.18
CA MET A 1 -18.55 -8.97 -0.45
C MET A 1 -17.30 -9.75 -0.73
N THR A 2 -16.36 -9.14 -1.45
CA THR A 2 -15.00 -9.65 -1.64
C THR A 2 -14.27 -9.75 -0.29
N LEU A 3 -13.22 -10.59 -0.20
CA LEU A 3 -12.44 -10.77 1.03
C LEU A 3 -11.84 -9.43 1.48
N GLU A 4 -11.34 -8.67 0.53
CA GLU A 4 -10.70 -7.38 0.74
C GLU A 4 -11.68 -6.35 1.31
N ARG A 5 -12.96 -6.41 0.91
CA ARG A 5 -14.01 -5.54 1.46
C ARG A 5 -14.38 -5.94 2.90
N LYS A 6 -14.35 -7.23 3.25
CA LYS A 6 -14.51 -7.67 4.65
C LYS A 6 -13.36 -7.16 5.52
N ILE A 7 -12.13 -7.22 5.01
CA ILE A 7 -10.94 -6.68 5.68
C ILE A 7 -11.07 -5.16 5.86
N ALA A 8 -11.42 -4.42 4.80
CA ALA A 8 -11.61 -2.96 4.88
C ALA A 8 -12.72 -2.55 5.88
N ALA A 9 -13.81 -3.31 5.96
CA ALA A 9 -14.87 -3.10 6.94
C ALA A 9 -14.38 -3.35 8.37
N ALA A 10 -13.58 -4.39 8.59
CA ALA A 10 -12.96 -4.66 9.90
C ALA A 10 -12.02 -3.53 10.34
N PHE A 11 -11.35 -2.85 9.41
CA PHE A 11 -10.51 -1.68 9.68
C PHE A 11 -11.29 -0.36 9.81
N SER A 12 -12.63 -0.36 9.77
CA SER A 12 -13.45 0.85 9.86
C SER A 12 -13.02 1.97 8.91
N MET A 13 -12.72 1.62 7.65
CA MET A 13 -12.37 2.57 6.60
C MET A 13 -13.57 3.45 6.23
N SER A 14 -13.84 4.46 7.04
CA SER A 14 -14.80 5.52 6.74
C SER A 14 -14.34 6.36 5.54
N ASP A 15 -15.25 7.15 4.96
CA ASP A 15 -14.91 8.05 3.86
C ASP A 15 -13.77 9.02 4.24
N ASP A 16 -13.77 9.51 5.48
CA ASP A 16 -12.70 10.36 6.01
C ASP A 16 -11.36 9.62 6.12
N ALA A 17 -11.37 8.34 6.50
CA ALA A 17 -10.16 7.54 6.55
C ALA A 17 -9.56 7.34 5.15
N TRP A 18 -10.40 7.11 4.15
CA TRP A 18 -9.98 7.05 2.74
C TRP A 18 -9.39 8.37 2.25
N LEU A 19 -9.99 9.49 2.62
CA LEU A 19 -9.50 10.82 2.22
C LEU A 19 -8.12 11.11 2.81
N ARG A 20 -7.89 10.79 4.10
CA ARG A 20 -6.56 10.91 4.71
C ARG A 20 -5.56 9.93 4.09
N HIS A 21 -6.02 8.71 3.75
CA HIS A 21 -5.22 7.71 3.09
C HIS A 21 -4.75 8.15 1.68
N ALA A 22 -5.58 8.91 0.98
CA ALA A 22 -5.29 9.50 -0.32
C ALA A 22 -4.35 10.72 -0.24
N ASN A 23 -3.93 11.16 0.96
CA ASN A 23 -2.96 12.24 1.09
C ASN A 23 -1.60 11.83 0.47
N PRO A 24 -1.03 12.60 -0.48
CA PRO A 24 0.21 12.23 -1.14
C PRO A 24 1.39 12.06 -0.20
N TRP A 25 1.50 12.91 0.82
CA TRP A 25 2.55 12.81 1.82
C TRP A 25 2.39 11.55 2.65
N SER A 26 1.16 11.21 3.08
CA SER A 26 0.92 9.95 3.78
C SER A 26 1.26 8.75 2.90
N GLY A 27 0.85 8.75 1.64
CA GLY A 27 1.16 7.69 0.68
C GLY A 27 2.66 7.47 0.50
N TRP A 28 3.39 8.52 0.12
CA TRP A 28 4.81 8.44 -0.19
C TRP A 28 5.66 8.13 1.03
N THR A 29 5.39 8.78 2.16
CA THR A 29 6.15 8.53 3.39
C THR A 29 5.97 7.08 3.83
N ARG A 30 4.76 6.51 3.81
CA ARG A 30 4.59 5.08 4.13
C ARG A 30 5.30 4.18 3.15
N PHE A 31 5.17 4.45 1.86
CA PHE A 31 5.80 3.66 0.82
C PHE A 31 7.33 3.61 0.98
N ILE A 32 7.96 4.76 1.19
CA ILE A 32 9.41 4.90 1.28
C ILE A 32 9.95 4.40 2.62
N THR A 33 9.23 4.59 3.72
CA THR A 33 9.81 4.37 5.05
C THR A 33 9.45 3.02 5.66
N VAL A 34 8.24 2.49 5.44
CA VAL A 34 7.75 1.34 6.22
C VAL A 34 8.59 0.09 5.99
N LEU A 35 8.79 -0.31 4.73
CA LEU A 35 9.53 -1.54 4.43
C LEU A 35 11.03 -1.41 4.77
N PRO A 36 11.74 -0.32 4.40
CA PRO A 36 13.12 -0.13 4.82
C PRO A 36 13.30 -0.08 6.34
N LEU A 37 12.37 0.56 7.06
CA LEU A 37 12.43 0.62 8.52
C LEU A 37 12.21 -0.75 9.15
N LEU A 38 11.31 -1.58 8.61
CA LEU A 38 11.12 -2.96 9.07
C LEU A 38 12.34 -3.83 8.78
N ILE A 39 12.94 -3.71 7.58
CA ILE A 39 14.18 -4.41 7.21
C ILE A 39 15.30 -3.99 8.16
N PHE A 40 15.49 -2.69 8.38
CA PHE A 40 16.50 -2.17 9.30
C PHE A 40 16.27 -2.66 10.73
N ALA A 41 15.03 -2.58 11.23
CA ALA A 41 14.67 -3.05 12.55
C ALA A 41 14.97 -4.55 12.73
N ALA A 42 14.59 -5.38 11.76
CA ALA A 42 14.87 -6.82 11.78
C ALA A 42 16.37 -7.12 11.69
N TRP A 43 17.11 -6.41 10.83
CA TRP A 43 18.55 -6.59 10.69
C TRP A 43 19.32 -6.16 11.94
N SER A 44 18.83 -5.12 12.62
CA SER A 44 19.44 -4.56 13.83
C SER A 44 19.59 -5.57 14.98
N ARG A 45 18.87 -6.71 14.92
CA ARG A 45 19.00 -7.84 15.86
C ARG A 45 20.43 -8.35 16.00
N VAL A 46 21.25 -8.24 14.94
CA VAL A 46 22.64 -8.71 14.94
C VAL A 46 23.55 -7.80 15.76
N TRP A 47 23.25 -6.49 15.81
CA TRP A 47 24.06 -5.52 16.56
C TRP A 47 23.55 -5.35 18.00
N PHE A 48 22.24 -5.41 18.19
CA PHE A 48 21.58 -4.95 19.41
C PHE A 48 20.85 -6.07 20.18
N GLY A 49 20.78 -7.30 19.65
CA GLY A 49 20.07 -8.40 20.29
C GLY A 49 18.61 -8.04 20.57
N TRP A 50 18.17 -8.18 21.83
CA TRP A 50 16.81 -7.82 22.27
C TRP A 50 16.48 -6.34 22.12
N TRP A 51 17.47 -5.44 22.11
CA TRP A 51 17.24 -4.02 21.90
C TRP A 51 16.75 -3.70 20.48
N SER A 52 16.83 -4.64 19.53
CA SER A 52 16.18 -4.54 18.21
C SER A 52 14.65 -4.42 18.28
N LEU A 53 14.02 -4.74 19.42
CA LEU A 53 12.60 -4.49 19.64
C LEU A 53 12.26 -2.99 19.62
N ILE A 54 13.21 -2.11 19.94
CA ILE A 54 13.01 -0.65 19.88
C ILE A 54 12.71 -0.19 18.43
N PRO A 55 13.59 -0.40 17.43
CA PRO A 55 13.29 0.00 16.06
C PRO A 55 12.07 -0.73 15.48
N VAL A 56 11.79 -1.97 15.90
CA VAL A 56 10.55 -2.68 15.53
C VAL A 56 9.32 -1.93 16.06
N THR A 57 9.35 -1.52 17.32
CA THR A 57 8.26 -0.76 17.96
C THR A 57 8.08 0.60 17.27
N ILE A 58 9.16 1.30 16.95
CA ILE A 58 9.12 2.56 16.19
C ILE A 58 8.48 2.34 14.82
N ALA A 59 8.82 1.26 14.12
CA ALA A 59 8.22 0.93 12.83
C ALA A 59 6.70 0.71 12.93
N ILE A 60 6.25 -0.06 13.93
CA ILE A 60 4.84 -0.34 14.18
C ILE A 60 4.09 0.96 14.52
N VAL A 61 4.65 1.78 15.43
CA VAL A 61 4.08 3.07 15.80
C VAL A 61 3.98 3.98 14.58
N TRP A 62 5.00 4.02 13.72
CA TRP A 62 4.99 4.82 12.51
C TRP A 62 3.90 4.40 11.52
N ILE A 63 3.72 3.09 11.29
CA ILE A 63 2.64 2.56 10.44
C ILE A 63 1.27 3.02 10.94
N TRP A 64 1.06 2.98 12.26
CA TRP A 64 -0.18 3.40 12.89
C TRP A 64 -0.36 4.93 12.89
N LEU A 65 0.70 5.68 13.15
CA LEU A 65 0.66 7.12 13.35
C LEU A 65 0.58 7.89 12.03
N ASN A 66 1.22 7.40 10.97
CA ASN A 66 1.29 8.07 9.68
C ASN A 66 -0.09 8.50 9.12
N PRO A 67 -1.09 7.61 8.95
CA PRO A 67 -2.41 8.02 8.43
C PRO A 67 -3.19 8.95 9.38
N ARG A 68 -2.75 9.13 10.63
CA ARG A 68 -3.38 10.01 11.64
C ARG A 68 -2.77 11.40 11.67
N ILE A 69 -1.48 11.54 11.38
CA ILE A 69 -0.79 12.84 11.34
C ILE A 69 -1.21 13.64 10.10
N PHE A 70 -1.37 12.99 8.95
CA PHE A 70 -1.65 13.70 7.71
C PHE A 70 -3.13 14.06 7.58
N PRO A 71 -3.47 15.35 7.36
CA PRO A 71 -4.85 15.78 7.16
C PRO A 71 -5.37 15.33 5.79
N LYS A 72 -6.67 15.57 5.55
CA LYS A 72 -7.27 15.44 4.22
C LYS A 72 -6.47 16.29 3.20
N PRO A 73 -6.12 15.75 2.01
CA PRO A 73 -5.36 16.52 1.02
C PRO A 73 -6.20 17.64 0.43
N GLN A 74 -5.54 18.73 0.04
CA GLN A 74 -6.18 19.87 -0.63
C GLN A 74 -6.61 19.56 -2.07
N SER A 75 -5.89 18.64 -2.73
CA SER A 75 -6.28 18.06 -4.01
C SER A 75 -5.95 16.57 -4.03
N THR A 76 -6.78 15.82 -4.74
CA THR A 76 -6.62 14.38 -5.02
C THR A 76 -6.11 14.14 -6.44
N ASP A 77 -5.79 15.20 -7.18
CA ASP A 77 -5.18 15.12 -8.50
C ASP A 77 -3.65 14.90 -8.42
N HIS A 78 -3.27 13.84 -7.73
CA HIS A 78 -1.91 13.36 -7.67
C HIS A 78 -1.87 11.88 -8.01
N TRP A 79 -0.77 11.42 -8.62
CA TRP A 79 -0.64 10.02 -9.05
C TRP A 79 -0.93 9.03 -7.91
N ILE A 80 -0.33 9.24 -6.72
CA ILE A 80 -0.56 8.34 -5.59
C ILE A 80 -1.97 8.44 -5.01
N SER A 81 -2.59 9.62 -5.04
CA SER A 81 -3.96 9.85 -4.59
C SER A 81 -4.95 9.12 -5.50
N ARG A 82 -4.81 9.29 -6.83
CA ARG A 82 -5.60 8.54 -7.83
C ARG A 82 -5.39 7.03 -7.68
N GLY A 83 -4.18 6.58 -7.33
CA GLY A 83 -3.90 5.18 -7.03
C GLY A 83 -4.71 4.66 -5.84
N VAL A 84 -4.77 5.42 -4.74
CA VAL A 84 -5.59 5.09 -3.57
C VAL A 84 -7.09 5.07 -3.91
N LEU A 85 -7.56 6.04 -4.72
CA LEU A 85 -8.95 6.05 -5.18
C LEU A 85 -9.25 4.85 -6.08
N GLY A 86 -8.31 4.44 -6.92
CA GLY A 86 -8.39 3.21 -7.70
C GLY A 86 -8.46 1.95 -6.85
N GLU A 87 -7.70 1.88 -5.75
CA GLU A 87 -7.82 0.79 -4.77
C GLU A 87 -9.24 0.76 -4.18
N ARG A 88 -9.83 1.92 -3.86
CA ARG A 88 -11.22 2.03 -3.39
C ARG A 88 -12.24 1.55 -4.43
N VAL A 89 -12.05 1.90 -5.70
CA VAL A 89 -12.87 1.39 -6.82
C VAL A 89 -12.74 -0.13 -6.94
N TRP A 90 -11.51 -0.66 -6.90
CA TRP A 90 -11.23 -2.09 -6.98
C TRP A 90 -11.90 -2.88 -5.84
N LEU A 91 -11.98 -2.32 -4.64
CA LEU A 91 -12.69 -2.93 -3.52
C LEU A 91 -14.21 -3.01 -3.74
N ASN A 92 -14.77 -2.03 -4.45
CA ASN A 92 -16.20 -1.93 -4.78
C ASN A 92 -16.61 -2.69 -6.05
N ARG A 93 -15.69 -3.47 -6.66
CA ARG A 93 -15.93 -4.23 -7.90
C ARG A 93 -17.08 -5.25 -7.82
N ASP A 94 -17.51 -5.62 -6.62
CA ASP A 94 -18.66 -6.50 -6.41
C ASP A 94 -20.01 -5.79 -6.57
N ARG A 95 -20.02 -4.45 -6.55
CA ARG A 95 -21.20 -3.61 -6.77
C ARG A 95 -21.19 -2.93 -8.13
N ILE A 96 -20.06 -2.33 -8.48
CA ILE A 96 -19.87 -1.65 -9.76
C ILE A 96 -18.79 -2.43 -10.52
N PRO A 97 -19.15 -3.20 -11.56
CA PRO A 97 -18.19 -4.05 -12.25
C PRO A 97 -17.09 -3.22 -12.90
N VAL A 98 -15.85 -3.67 -12.75
CA VAL A 98 -14.67 -3.05 -13.37
C VAL A 98 -14.37 -3.70 -14.72
N PRO A 99 -13.83 -2.96 -15.71
CA PRO A 99 -13.51 -3.49 -17.03
C PRO A 99 -12.59 -4.73 -16.98
N HIS A 100 -12.84 -5.71 -17.86
CA HIS A 100 -12.14 -6.99 -17.86
C HIS A 100 -10.61 -6.88 -17.98
N HIS A 101 -10.09 -5.87 -18.71
CA HIS A 101 -8.65 -5.67 -18.86
C HIS A 101 -7.92 -5.36 -17.55
N HIS A 102 -8.64 -4.90 -16.52
CA HIS A 102 -8.07 -4.65 -15.19
C HIS A 102 -8.04 -5.88 -14.29
N HIS A 103 -8.60 -7.03 -14.67
CA HIS A 103 -8.84 -8.14 -13.74
C HIS A 103 -7.57 -8.93 -13.34
N HIS A 104 -6.62 -9.07 -14.26
CA HIS A 104 -5.50 -10.00 -14.09
C HIS A 104 -4.25 -9.34 -13.53
N VAL A 105 -3.85 -8.21 -14.11
CA VAL A 105 -2.57 -7.56 -13.81
C VAL A 105 -2.42 -7.20 -12.31
N PRO A 106 -3.42 -6.60 -11.64
CA PRO A 106 -3.29 -6.26 -10.20
C PRO A 106 -3.04 -7.49 -9.32
N ASN A 107 -3.66 -8.63 -9.63
CA ASN A 107 -3.48 -9.87 -8.87
C ASN A 107 -2.09 -10.47 -9.09
N ILE A 108 -1.59 -10.45 -10.33
CA ILE A 108 -0.22 -10.90 -10.65
C ILE A 108 0.80 -10.02 -9.90
N LEU A 109 0.63 -8.70 -9.92
CA LEU A 109 1.53 -7.77 -9.25
C LEU A 109 1.52 -7.96 -7.73
N ASN A 110 0.35 -8.19 -7.13
CA ASN A 110 0.27 -8.57 -5.71
C ASN A 110 0.98 -9.89 -5.43
N GLY A 111 0.91 -10.88 -6.35
CA GLY A 111 1.67 -12.12 -6.27
C GLY A 111 3.18 -11.89 -6.30
N ILE A 112 3.67 -11.03 -7.20
CA ILE A 112 5.09 -10.64 -7.27
C ILE A 112 5.53 -9.95 -5.99
N SER A 113 4.75 -9.01 -5.47
CA SER A 113 5.05 -8.34 -4.20
C SER A 113 5.04 -9.31 -3.01
N ALA A 114 4.09 -10.25 -2.96
CA ALA A 114 4.05 -11.27 -1.91
C ALA A 114 5.29 -12.18 -1.96
N PHE A 115 5.69 -12.62 -3.15
CA PHE A 115 6.92 -13.39 -3.35
C PHE A 115 8.18 -12.61 -2.95
N GLY A 116 8.27 -11.33 -3.33
CA GLY A 116 9.33 -10.45 -2.86
C GLY A 116 9.38 -10.34 -1.33
N GLY A 117 8.22 -10.30 -0.66
CA GLY A 117 8.13 -10.29 0.80
C GLY A 117 8.69 -11.57 1.43
N ILE A 118 8.43 -12.74 0.84
CA ILE A 118 9.02 -14.02 1.27
C ILE A 118 10.54 -13.97 1.17
N LEU A 119 11.08 -13.45 0.05
CA LEU A 119 12.53 -13.28 -0.12
C LEU A 119 13.13 -12.31 0.90
N VAL A 120 12.46 -11.20 1.23
CA VAL A 120 12.92 -10.29 2.28
C VAL A 120 13.02 -11.02 3.62
N ILE A 121 11.98 -11.77 4.00
CA ILE A 121 11.96 -12.52 5.26
C ILE A 121 13.09 -13.55 5.29
N TRP A 122 13.26 -14.32 4.21
CA TRP A 122 14.32 -15.31 4.10
C TRP A 122 15.71 -14.67 4.15
N GLY A 123 15.94 -13.61 3.38
CA GLY A 123 17.19 -12.85 3.40
C GLY A 123 17.52 -12.29 4.79
N LEU A 124 16.52 -11.85 5.55
CA LEU A 124 16.68 -11.38 6.93
C LEU A 124 17.00 -12.50 7.93
N ILE A 125 16.45 -13.70 7.74
CA ILE A 125 16.73 -14.88 8.57
C ILE A 125 18.18 -15.31 8.37
N GLU A 126 18.61 -15.44 7.12
CA GLU A 126 19.96 -15.87 6.71
C GLU A 126 21.01 -14.74 6.77
N LEU A 127 20.58 -13.50 7.04
CA LEU A 127 21.42 -12.29 6.99
C LEU A 127 22.13 -12.11 5.63
N ASN A 128 21.44 -12.49 4.55
CA ASN A 128 21.91 -12.36 3.18
C ASN A 128 21.39 -11.06 2.54
N SER A 129 22.31 -10.12 2.30
CA SER A 129 21.98 -8.79 1.76
C SER A 129 21.46 -8.86 0.33
N TRP A 130 21.96 -9.78 -0.50
CA TRP A 130 21.55 -9.93 -1.90
C TRP A 130 20.10 -10.42 -2.01
N ILE A 131 19.73 -11.46 -1.24
CA ILE A 131 18.36 -11.98 -1.22
C ILE A 131 17.40 -10.92 -0.67
N THR A 132 17.81 -10.21 0.39
CA THR A 132 17.02 -9.12 0.99
C THR A 132 16.79 -7.98 -0.01
N LEU A 133 17.83 -7.55 -0.73
CA LEU A 133 17.74 -6.48 -1.74
C LEU A 133 16.89 -6.90 -2.94
N LEU A 134 17.02 -8.15 -3.40
CA LEU A 134 16.18 -8.69 -4.46
C LEU A 134 14.70 -8.70 -4.04
N GLY A 135 14.41 -9.22 -2.84
CA GLY A 135 13.06 -9.21 -2.28
C GLY A 135 12.49 -7.80 -2.15
N TYR A 136 13.27 -6.88 -1.58
CA TYR A 136 12.90 -5.47 -1.45
C TYR A 136 12.56 -4.83 -2.79
N THR A 137 13.39 -5.08 -3.81
CA THR A 137 13.19 -4.57 -5.17
C THR A 137 11.90 -5.11 -5.78
N LEU A 138 11.63 -6.42 -5.65
CA LEU A 138 10.41 -7.04 -6.16
C LEU A 138 9.15 -6.50 -5.47
N VAL A 139 9.18 -6.33 -4.14
CA VAL A 139 8.06 -5.73 -3.39
C VAL A 139 7.80 -4.31 -3.90
N THR A 140 8.85 -3.50 -3.98
CA THR A 140 8.78 -2.08 -4.35
C THR A 140 8.27 -1.89 -5.77
N LEU A 141 8.86 -2.59 -6.75
CA LEU A 141 8.46 -2.48 -8.16
C LEU A 141 7.05 -3.05 -8.39
N GLY A 142 6.74 -4.21 -7.80
CA GLY A 142 5.41 -4.81 -7.88
C GLY A 142 4.34 -3.87 -7.32
N LYS A 143 4.61 -3.23 -6.18
CA LYS A 143 3.65 -2.30 -5.56
C LYS A 143 3.53 -0.98 -6.32
N LEU A 144 4.62 -0.41 -6.85
CA LEU A 144 4.55 0.79 -7.69
C LEU A 144 3.74 0.55 -8.96
N TRP A 145 3.97 -0.58 -9.63
CA TRP A 145 3.21 -0.93 -10.82
C TRP A 145 1.75 -1.25 -10.47
N PHE A 146 1.49 -1.85 -9.31
CA PHE A 146 0.11 -2.05 -8.84
C PHE A 146 -0.60 -0.71 -8.65
N ILE A 147 0.05 0.26 -7.99
CA ILE A 147 -0.50 1.62 -7.81
C ILE A 147 -0.77 2.26 -9.18
N ASP A 148 0.15 2.13 -10.13
CA ASP A 148 -0.07 2.60 -11.50
C ASP A 148 -1.35 1.99 -12.10
N ARG A 149 -1.53 0.67 -12.02
CA ARG A 149 -2.77 0.02 -12.51
C ARG A 149 -4.02 0.53 -11.81
N MET A 150 -3.94 0.88 -10.53
CA MET A 150 -5.05 1.51 -9.81
C MET A 150 -5.34 2.93 -10.30
N VAL A 151 -4.32 3.71 -10.67
CA VAL A 151 -4.51 5.03 -11.30
C VAL A 151 -5.28 4.89 -12.62
N TRP A 152 -4.89 3.93 -13.46
CA TRP A 152 -5.58 3.65 -14.72
C TRP A 152 -7.02 3.21 -14.48
N LEU A 153 -7.24 2.29 -13.53
CA LEU A 153 -8.57 1.85 -13.14
C LEU A 153 -9.44 3.03 -12.68
N TYR A 154 -8.91 3.92 -11.84
CA TYR A 154 -9.65 5.08 -11.39
C TYR A 154 -10.02 6.00 -12.55
N ASN A 155 -9.07 6.28 -13.45
CA ASN A 155 -9.32 7.13 -14.61
C ASN A 155 -10.39 6.56 -15.55
N ASP A 156 -10.45 5.25 -15.74
CA ASP A 156 -11.49 4.59 -16.54
C ASP A 156 -12.86 4.60 -15.86
N MET A 157 -12.89 4.67 -14.53
CA MET A 157 -14.11 4.52 -13.73
C MET A 157 -14.67 5.82 -13.17
N LYS A 158 -13.90 6.91 -13.14
CA LYS A 158 -14.29 8.18 -12.49
C LYS A 158 -15.61 8.77 -13.00
N ASP A 159 -15.92 8.56 -14.28
CA ASP A 159 -17.12 9.13 -14.93
C ASP A 159 -18.31 8.16 -14.93
N VAL A 160 -18.13 6.94 -14.40
CA VAL A 160 -19.18 5.90 -14.33
C VAL A 160 -20.21 6.20 -13.25
N ASN A 161 -19.83 6.92 -12.19
CA ASN A 161 -20.71 7.28 -11.08
C ASN A 161 -20.33 8.67 -10.51
N GLN A 162 -21.34 9.48 -10.20
CA GLN A 162 -21.18 10.78 -9.54
C GLN A 162 -20.42 10.69 -8.20
N GLU A 163 -20.56 9.57 -7.48
CA GLU A 163 -19.77 9.31 -6.27
C GLU A 163 -18.26 9.27 -6.56
N TYR A 164 -17.85 8.55 -7.61
CA TYR A 164 -16.44 8.43 -7.97
C TYR A 164 -15.89 9.77 -8.48
N GLN A 165 -16.69 10.49 -9.26
CA GLN A 165 -16.33 11.82 -9.72
C GLN A 165 -16.10 12.78 -8.54
N SER A 166 -16.93 12.71 -7.49
CA SER A 166 -16.81 13.57 -6.30
C SER A 166 -15.52 13.36 -5.50
N TRP A 167 -14.83 12.22 -5.70
CA TRP A 167 -13.55 11.95 -5.03
C TRP A 167 -12.38 12.68 -5.69
N LEU A 168 -12.54 13.15 -6.94
CA LEU A 168 -11.54 13.96 -7.63
C LEU A 168 -11.85 15.45 -7.45
N TYR A 169 -10.97 16.13 -6.71
CA TYR A 169 -11.03 17.58 -6.45
C TYR A 169 -9.62 18.16 -6.32
#